data_AF-A0A174E5L2-F1
#
_entry.id   AF-A0A174E5L2-F1
#
_cell.length_a   1.000
_cell.length_b   1.000
_cell.length_c   1.000
_cell.angle_alpha   90.00
_cell.angle_beta   90.00
_cell.angle_gamma   90.00
#
_symmetry.space_group_name_H-M   'P 1'
#
loop_
_entity.id
_entity.type
_entity.pdbx_description
1 polymer ?
#
loop_
_entity_poly.entity_id
_entity_poly.type
_entity_poly.pdbx_seq_one_letter_code
_entity_poly.pdbx_strand_id
1 'polypeptide(L)'
;MEKINCNVIQDILPLYIDDVVSDDTKELVEEHLQNCEICQRVYHETKTDLENDMKISAQTKESSNEANDLKSFRKFLKKRKIKTILLSIAATVICFVAVFTFMNKHVTYISYKDAGITIVEDNKDEVKYKTNIKGNYRWSTSLDRKTGVMTIHFEQSLWEKYVSCIFYPYDNLHEILKKDEIKEVYVDKDGTTTTIWEAPEEEQKAYLSEEHTEPLG
;
A
#
# COMPACT_ATOMS: atom_id res chain seq x y z
N MET A 1 5.82 -22.63 44.05
CA MET A 1 5.57 -22.31 42.64
C MET A 1 4.15 -22.69 42.31
N GLU A 2 3.42 -21.80 41.62
CA GLU A 2 2.07 -22.08 41.17
C GLU A 2 2.11 -23.31 40.26
N LYS A 3 1.34 -24.34 40.60
CA LYS A 3 1.21 -25.50 39.73
C LYS A 3 0.46 -25.06 38.48
N ILE A 4 1.19 -24.89 37.38
CA ILE A 4 0.59 -24.57 36.09
C ILE A 4 -0.38 -25.67 35.69
N ASN A 5 -1.52 -25.25 35.15
CA ASN A 5 -2.56 -26.17 34.73
C ASN A 5 -2.07 -27.04 33.56
N CYS A 6 -2.29 -28.34 33.65
CA CYS A 6 -1.94 -29.31 32.60
C CYS A 6 -2.50 -28.92 31.22
N ASN A 7 -3.67 -28.30 31.15
CA ASN A 7 -4.26 -27.84 29.89
C ASN A 7 -3.38 -26.80 29.19
N VAL A 8 -2.84 -25.85 29.97
CA VAL A 8 -1.93 -24.82 29.44
C VAL A 8 -0.66 -25.47 28.89
N ILE A 9 -0.14 -26.48 29.59
CA ILE A 9 1.04 -27.24 29.15
C ILE A 9 0.75 -28.07 27.90
N GLN A 10 -0.43 -28.68 27.80
CA GLN A 10 -0.85 -29.46 26.63
C GLN A 10 -1.04 -28.56 25.39
N ASP A 11 -1.59 -27.36 25.56
CA ASP A 11 -1.78 -26.40 24.45
C ASP A 11 -0.44 -25.93 23.85
N ILE A 12 0.58 -25.74 24.70
CA ILE A 12 1.92 -25.30 24.25
C ILE A 12 2.84 -26.45 23.84
N LEU A 13 2.49 -27.70 24.18
CA LEU A 13 3.32 -28.89 23.93
C LEU A 13 3.72 -29.07 22.46
N PRO A 14 2.82 -28.87 21.47
CA PRO A 14 3.20 -28.95 20.06
C PRO A 14 4.27 -27.93 19.68
N LEU A 15 4.16 -26.69 20.19
CA LEU A 15 5.12 -25.60 19.96
C LEU A 15 6.46 -25.88 20.64
N TYR A 16 6.43 -26.46 21.84
CA TYR A 16 7.62 -26.91 22.56
C TYR A 16 8.35 -28.03 21.80
N ILE A 17 7.62 -29.03 21.28
CA ILE A 17 8.17 -30.12 20.46
C ILE A 17 8.84 -29.57 19.18
N ASP A 18 8.26 -28.54 18.58
CA ASP A 18 8.80 -27.86 17.40
C ASP A 18 9.98 -26.90 17.70
N ASP A 19 10.32 -26.71 18.99
CA ASP A 19 11.42 -25.86 19.47
C ASP A 19 11.28 -24.40 19.00
N VAL A 20 10.06 -23.87 19.04
CA VAL A 20 9.70 -22.48 18.64
C VAL A 20 9.21 -21.61 19.80
N VAL A 21 9.28 -22.12 21.02
CA VAL A 21 8.94 -21.38 22.25
C VAL A 21 10.15 -20.60 22.78
N SER A 22 9.90 -19.57 23.59
CA SER A 22 10.98 -18.85 24.30
C SER A 22 11.65 -19.75 25.35
N ASP A 23 12.88 -19.39 25.75
CA ASP A 23 13.63 -20.13 26.77
C ASP A 23 12.87 -20.19 28.11
N ASP A 24 12.22 -19.11 28.52
CA ASP A 24 11.39 -19.07 29.74
C ASP A 24 10.22 -20.07 29.67
N THR A 25 9.59 -20.21 28.50
CA THR A 25 8.50 -21.18 28.30
C THR A 25 9.04 -22.61 28.29
N LYS A 26 10.26 -22.79 27.77
CA LYS A 26 10.93 -24.09 27.70
C LYS A 26 11.23 -24.65 29.09
N GLU A 27 11.81 -23.81 29.96
CA GLU A 27 12.08 -24.16 31.36
C GLU A 27 10.79 -24.53 32.10
N LEU A 28 9.72 -23.76 31.87
CA LEU A 28 8.40 -24.02 32.45
C LEU A 28 7.80 -25.36 32.04
N VAL A 29 7.86 -25.70 30.75
CA VAL A 29 7.36 -26.99 30.25
C VAL A 29 8.20 -28.13 30.81
N GLU A 30 9.52 -27.98 30.86
CA GLU A 30 10.44 -29.00 31.39
C GLU A 30 10.20 -29.28 32.88
N GLU A 31 10.03 -28.23 33.70
CA GLU A 31 9.70 -28.37 35.11
C GLU A 31 8.35 -29.09 35.32
N HIS A 32 7.35 -28.77 34.49
CA HIS A 32 6.04 -29.44 34.58
C HIS A 32 6.11 -30.90 34.15
N LEU A 33 6.84 -31.22 33.07
CA LEU A 33 6.99 -32.59 32.57
C LEU A 33 7.74 -33.50 33.54
N GLN A 34 8.66 -32.96 34.34
CA GLN A 34 9.34 -33.73 35.40
C GLN A 34 8.38 -34.19 36.51
N ASN A 35 7.29 -33.45 36.72
CA ASN A 35 6.40 -33.63 37.88
C ASN A 35 4.98 -34.09 37.51
N CYS A 36 4.67 -34.27 36.22
CA CYS A 36 3.32 -34.58 35.74
C CYS A 36 3.31 -35.73 34.72
N GLU A 37 2.91 -36.92 35.17
CA GLU A 37 2.80 -38.12 34.32
C GLU A 37 1.79 -37.97 33.17
N ILE A 38 0.73 -37.19 33.37
CA ILE A 38 -0.31 -36.96 32.35
C ILE A 38 0.30 -36.18 31.17
N CYS A 39 0.95 -35.06 31.46
CA CYS A 39 1.60 -34.25 30.44
C CYS A 39 2.79 -34.96 29.80
N GLN A 40 3.50 -35.80 30.55
CA GLN A 40 4.56 -36.65 30.00
C GLN A 40 4.01 -37.65 28.97
N ARG A 41 2.88 -38.29 29.27
CA ARG A 41 2.21 -39.20 28.32
C ARG A 41 1.77 -38.46 27.06
N VAL A 42 1.08 -37.33 27.23
CA VAL A 42 0.63 -36.50 26.09
C VAL A 42 1.81 -36.01 25.27
N TYR A 43 2.94 -35.67 25.89
CA TYR A 43 4.18 -35.30 25.20
C TYR A 43 4.67 -36.45 24.31
N HIS A 44 4.74 -37.67 24.84
CA HIS A 44 5.17 -38.83 24.07
C HIS A 44 4.19 -39.20 22.96
N GLU A 45 2.89 -39.15 23.22
CA GLU A 45 1.83 -39.39 22.22
C GLU A 45 1.93 -38.36 21.09
N THR A 46 1.90 -37.06 21.42
CA THR A 46 1.98 -35.96 20.44
C THR A 46 3.27 -36.04 19.62
N LYS A 47 4.39 -36.36 20.25
CA LYS A 47 5.67 -36.55 19.57
C LYS A 47 5.65 -37.77 18.64
N THR A 48 5.01 -38.85 19.06
CA THR A 48 4.90 -40.08 18.27
C THR A 48 3.94 -39.90 17.09
N ASP A 49 2.84 -39.18 17.27
CA ASP A 49 1.89 -38.85 16.21
C ASP A 49 2.56 -37.98 15.13
N LEU A 50 3.31 -36.96 15.55
CA LEU A 50 4.13 -36.16 14.63
C LEU A 50 5.19 -37.01 13.90
N GLU A 51 5.80 -37.99 14.58
CA GLU A 51 6.77 -38.92 13.97
C GLU A 51 6.11 -39.97 13.06
N ASN A 52 4.86 -40.35 13.32
CA ASN A 52 4.09 -41.30 12.50
C ASN A 52 3.50 -40.65 11.25
N ASP A 53 3.00 -39.42 11.35
CA ASP A 53 2.65 -38.59 10.19
C ASP A 53 3.85 -38.40 9.27
N MET A 54 5.06 -38.30 9.85
CA MET A 54 6.33 -38.31 9.10
C MET A 54 6.62 -39.66 8.45
N LYS A 55 6.38 -40.81 9.11
CA LYS A 55 6.58 -42.15 8.53
C LYS A 55 5.65 -42.45 7.35
N ILE A 56 4.40 -42.00 7.40
CA ILE A 56 3.44 -42.14 6.28
C ILE A 56 3.96 -41.40 5.04
N SER A 57 4.66 -40.27 5.22
CA SER A 57 5.30 -39.54 4.11
C SER A 57 6.62 -40.15 3.61
N ALA A 58 7.30 -40.96 4.44
CA ALA A 58 8.62 -41.54 4.15
C ALA A 58 8.55 -42.98 3.58
N GLN A 59 7.46 -43.72 3.81
CA GLN A 59 7.29 -45.10 3.34
C GLN A 59 7.25 -45.29 1.81
N THR A 60 7.42 -44.24 1.00
CA THR A 60 7.69 -44.40 -0.45
C THR A 60 9.15 -44.75 -0.76
N LYS A 61 10.12 -44.69 0.18
CA LYS A 61 11.51 -45.14 -0.09
C LYS A 61 12.15 -45.84 1.12
N GLU A 62 12.60 -47.07 0.87
CA GLU A 62 13.09 -48.08 1.82
C GLU A 62 14.24 -47.66 2.76
N SER A 63 14.05 -48.03 4.04
CA SER A 63 14.96 -48.81 4.91
C SER A 63 16.48 -48.59 4.84
N SER A 64 17.03 -47.91 5.86
CA SER A 64 18.13 -48.34 6.78
C SER A 64 19.09 -47.20 7.19
N ASN A 65 18.93 -46.67 8.42
CA ASN A 65 19.88 -45.93 9.30
C ASN A 65 19.18 -44.84 10.15
N GLU A 66 18.31 -45.27 11.07
CA GLU A 66 17.27 -44.44 11.69
C GLU A 66 17.76 -43.29 12.60
N ALA A 67 18.96 -43.35 13.20
CA ALA A 67 19.38 -42.32 14.16
C ALA A 67 20.10 -41.10 13.55
N ASN A 68 20.91 -41.29 12.50
CA ASN A 68 21.64 -40.21 11.84
C ASN A 68 20.82 -39.53 10.72
N ASP A 69 19.90 -40.27 10.09
CA ASP A 69 18.98 -39.71 9.09
C ASP A 69 17.93 -38.79 9.71
N LEU A 70 17.48 -39.04 10.94
CA LEU A 70 16.51 -38.17 11.61
C LEU A 70 17.05 -36.76 11.87
N LYS A 71 18.33 -36.62 12.23
CA LYS A 71 18.98 -35.31 12.43
C LYS A 71 19.21 -34.56 11.12
N SER A 72 19.62 -35.25 10.05
CA SER A 72 19.81 -34.63 8.74
C SER A 72 18.47 -34.27 8.09
N PHE A 73 17.42 -35.06 8.33
CA PHE A 73 16.07 -34.84 7.83
C PHE A 73 15.35 -33.70 8.56
N ARG A 74 15.47 -33.57 9.89
CA ARG A 74 14.97 -32.39 10.62
C ARG A 74 15.64 -31.11 10.13
N LYS A 75 16.95 -31.13 9.87
CA LYS A 75 17.66 -30.00 9.26
C LYS A 75 17.18 -29.73 7.83
N PHE A 76 16.88 -30.76 7.05
CA PHE A 76 16.31 -30.64 5.71
C PHE A 76 14.90 -30.02 5.73
N LEU A 77 14.05 -30.44 6.67
CA LEU A 77 12.70 -29.89 6.87
C LEU A 77 12.76 -28.44 7.36
N LYS A 78 13.63 -28.10 8.33
CA LYS A 78 13.85 -26.69 8.73
C LYS A 78 14.32 -25.86 7.54
N LYS A 79 15.26 -26.35 6.73
CA LYS A 79 15.71 -25.68 5.49
C LYS A 79 14.59 -25.54 4.45
N ARG A 80 13.71 -26.53 4.31
CA ARG A 80 12.57 -26.50 3.37
C ARG A 80 11.51 -25.51 3.85
N LYS A 81 11.16 -25.51 5.15
CA LYS A 81 10.26 -24.53 5.78
C LYS A 81 10.81 -23.11 5.62
N ILE A 82 12.09 -22.88 5.89
CA ILE A 82 12.74 -21.56 5.69
C ILE A 82 12.71 -21.15 4.21
N LYS A 83 13.00 -22.06 3.26
CA LYS A 83 12.89 -21.78 1.83
C LYS A 83 11.46 -21.42 1.41
N THR A 84 10.45 -22.12 1.92
CA THR A 84 9.04 -21.80 1.65
C THR A 84 8.64 -20.45 2.24
N ILE A 85 9.06 -20.12 3.47
CA ILE A 85 8.82 -18.81 4.09
C ILE A 85 9.48 -17.71 3.25
N LEU A 86 10.75 -17.86 2.90
CA LEU A 86 11.46 -16.89 2.06
C LEU A 86 10.79 -16.72 0.69
N LEU A 87 10.33 -17.81 0.08
CA LEU A 87 9.60 -17.75 -1.19
C LEU A 87 8.26 -17.02 -1.04
N SER A 88 7.53 -17.25 0.05
CA SER A 88 6.28 -16.54 0.32
C SER A 88 6.49 -15.04 0.56
N ILE A 89 7.54 -14.67 1.31
CA ILE A 89 7.91 -13.27 1.54
C ILE A 89 8.28 -12.62 0.20
N ALA A 90 9.13 -13.28 -0.59
CA ALA A 90 9.53 -12.78 -1.90
C ALA A 90 8.32 -12.60 -2.84
N ALA A 91 7.42 -13.58 -2.90
CA ALA A 91 6.20 -13.49 -3.69
C ALA A 91 5.31 -12.31 -3.24
N THR A 92 5.18 -12.11 -1.91
CA THR A 92 4.40 -11.02 -1.34
C THR A 92 5.00 -9.66 -1.70
N VAL A 93 6.33 -9.51 -1.60
CA VAL A 93 7.04 -8.28 -1.98
C VAL A 93 6.87 -8.01 -3.48
N ILE A 94 6.98 -9.02 -4.34
CA ILE A 94 6.77 -8.87 -5.78
C ILE A 94 5.35 -8.41 -6.08
N CYS A 95 4.33 -9.03 -5.46
CA CYS A 95 2.95 -8.61 -5.61
C CYS A 95 2.73 -7.17 -5.15
N PHE A 96 3.31 -6.79 -4.01
CA PHE A 96 3.22 -5.43 -3.49
C PHE A 96 3.85 -4.41 -4.44
N VAL A 97 5.06 -4.68 -4.95
CA VAL A 97 5.74 -3.82 -5.93
C VAL A 97 4.94 -3.72 -7.23
N ALA A 98 4.35 -4.81 -7.71
CA ALA A 98 3.49 -4.80 -8.90
C ALA A 98 2.25 -3.91 -8.70
N VAL A 99 1.56 -4.05 -7.57
CA VAL A 99 0.40 -3.19 -7.24
C VAL A 99 0.82 -1.74 -7.07
N PHE A 100 1.90 -1.48 -6.34
CA PHE A 100 2.43 -0.14 -6.12
C PHE A 100 2.79 0.56 -7.43
N THR A 101 3.48 -0.14 -8.34
CA THR A 101 3.85 0.40 -9.65
C THR A 101 2.63 0.63 -10.55
N PHE A 102 1.66 -0.28 -10.57
CA PHE A 102 0.39 -0.10 -11.27
C PHE A 102 -0.34 1.16 -10.77
N MET A 103 -0.50 1.30 -9.45
CA MET A 103 -1.22 2.40 -8.83
C MET A 103 -0.57 3.77 -9.11
N ASN A 104 0.76 3.84 -9.19
CA ASN A 104 1.48 5.09 -9.50
C ASN A 104 1.55 5.41 -11.00
N LYS A 105 1.51 4.41 -11.89
CA LYS A 105 1.54 4.61 -13.34
C LYS A 105 0.18 4.99 -13.93
N HIS A 106 -0.90 4.47 -13.37
CA HIS A 106 -2.24 4.79 -13.84
C HIS A 106 -2.69 6.13 -13.27
N VAL A 107 -2.69 7.14 -14.13
CA VAL A 107 -3.15 8.50 -13.84
C VAL A 107 -4.60 8.67 -14.33
N THR A 108 -5.38 9.41 -13.57
CA THR A 108 -6.78 9.74 -13.84
C THR A 108 -6.98 11.24 -13.72
N TYR A 109 -7.81 11.79 -14.61
CA TYR A 109 -8.21 13.20 -14.55
C TYR A 109 -9.21 13.41 -13.41
N ILE A 110 -9.07 14.55 -12.74
CA ILE A 110 -9.99 14.97 -11.68
C ILE A 110 -11.05 15.85 -12.31
N SER A 111 -12.31 15.54 -12.04
CA SER A 111 -13.42 16.36 -12.52
C SER A 111 -13.49 17.70 -11.77
N TYR A 112 -13.96 18.76 -12.42
CA TYR A 112 -14.21 20.06 -11.79
C TYR A 112 -15.05 19.93 -10.52
N LYS A 113 -16.10 19.09 -10.59
CA LYS A 113 -16.99 18.84 -9.47
C LYS A 113 -16.26 18.17 -8.30
N ASP A 114 -15.37 17.23 -8.59
CA ASP A 114 -14.56 16.56 -7.57
C ASP A 114 -13.41 17.43 -7.07
N ALA A 115 -12.95 18.40 -7.87
CA ALA A 115 -11.91 19.34 -7.49
C ALA A 115 -12.38 20.34 -6.42
N GLY A 116 -13.70 20.53 -6.27
CA GLY A 116 -14.28 21.35 -5.21
C GLY A 116 -13.77 22.79 -5.24
N ILE A 117 -13.67 23.37 -6.44
CA ILE A 117 -13.12 24.70 -6.66
C ILE A 117 -14.02 25.76 -6.02
N THR A 118 -13.45 26.57 -5.14
CA THR A 118 -14.14 27.72 -4.51
C THR A 118 -13.31 28.98 -4.69
N ILE A 119 -13.92 30.06 -5.19
CA ILE A 119 -13.28 31.37 -5.30
C ILE A 119 -13.20 31.99 -3.89
N VAL A 120 -12.01 32.35 -3.45
CA VAL A 120 -11.74 32.85 -2.09
C VAL A 120 -11.53 34.36 -2.08
N GLU A 121 -10.89 34.92 -3.11
CA GLU A 121 -10.66 36.35 -3.24
C GLU A 121 -10.87 36.78 -4.70
N ASP A 122 -11.64 37.85 -4.88
CA ASP A 122 -12.09 38.37 -6.16
C ASP A 122 -11.79 39.88 -6.27
N ASN A 123 -10.50 40.23 -6.32
CA ASN A 123 -10.02 41.61 -6.43
C ASN A 123 -9.79 42.00 -7.88
N LYS A 124 -9.78 43.31 -8.18
CA LYS A 124 -9.61 43.83 -9.54
C LYS A 124 -8.43 43.26 -10.32
N ASP A 125 -7.38 42.82 -9.63
CA ASP A 125 -6.12 42.44 -10.24
C ASP A 125 -5.82 40.94 -10.16
N GLU A 126 -6.55 40.10 -9.40
CA GLU A 126 -6.22 38.67 -9.20
C GLU A 126 -7.45 37.84 -8.76
N VAL A 127 -7.55 36.60 -9.23
CA VAL A 127 -8.56 35.63 -8.77
C VAL A 127 -7.88 34.48 -8.02
N LYS A 128 -8.15 34.39 -6.71
CA LYS A 128 -7.67 33.27 -5.89
C LYS A 128 -8.75 32.24 -5.76
N TYR A 129 -8.42 30.99 -6.05
CA TYR A 129 -9.32 29.87 -5.85
C TYR A 129 -8.66 28.79 -5.00
N LYS A 130 -9.48 28.14 -4.20
CA LYS A 130 -9.08 27.00 -3.39
C LYS A 130 -9.65 25.75 -4.03
N THR A 131 -8.87 24.69 -4.02
CA THR A 131 -9.31 23.34 -4.38
C THR A 131 -9.49 22.51 -3.12
N ASN A 132 -10.43 21.57 -3.15
CA ASN A 132 -10.63 20.57 -2.09
C ASN A 132 -10.27 19.17 -2.60
N ILE A 133 -9.18 19.08 -3.36
CA ILE A 133 -8.67 17.82 -3.91
C ILE A 133 -7.90 17.09 -2.82
N LYS A 134 -8.32 15.86 -2.51
CA LYS A 134 -7.65 15.04 -1.50
C LYS A 134 -6.40 14.35 -2.08
N GLY A 135 -5.33 14.31 -1.28
CA GLY A 135 -4.06 13.73 -1.70
C GLY A 135 -3.27 14.65 -2.64
N ASN A 136 -2.09 14.19 -3.05
CA ASN A 136 -1.27 14.95 -3.99
C ASN A 136 -1.89 14.92 -5.39
N TYR A 137 -1.68 15.94 -6.19
CA TYR A 137 -2.09 15.96 -7.59
C TYR A 137 -1.15 16.81 -8.40
N ARG A 138 -1.23 16.64 -9.72
CA ARG A 138 -0.55 17.49 -10.68
C ARG A 138 -1.59 18.32 -11.41
N TRP A 139 -1.16 19.48 -11.87
CA TRP A 139 -1.98 20.31 -12.72
C TRP A 139 -1.16 20.83 -13.89
N SER A 140 -1.84 21.13 -14.98
CA SER A 140 -1.26 21.74 -16.15
C SER A 140 -2.23 22.75 -16.75
N THR A 141 -1.67 23.80 -17.32
CA THR A 141 -2.41 24.87 -18.00
C THR A 141 -2.19 24.74 -19.50
N SER A 142 -3.22 25.03 -20.27
CA SER A 142 -3.12 25.17 -21.72
C SER A 142 -3.91 26.39 -22.17
N LEU A 143 -3.33 27.22 -23.04
CA LEU A 143 -3.97 28.42 -23.59
C LEU A 143 -4.15 28.24 -25.10
N ASP A 144 -5.40 28.15 -25.55
CA ASP A 144 -5.72 28.26 -26.97
C ASP A 144 -5.64 29.73 -27.39
N ARG A 145 -4.60 30.06 -28.16
CA ARG A 145 -4.33 31.44 -28.60
C ARG A 145 -5.32 31.98 -29.63
N LYS A 146 -6.14 31.13 -30.28
CA LYS A 146 -7.14 31.56 -31.28
C LYS A 146 -8.48 31.90 -30.66
N THR A 147 -8.82 31.25 -29.56
CA THR A 147 -10.07 31.46 -28.82
C THR A 147 -9.81 32.27 -27.54
N GLY A 148 -8.55 32.37 -27.13
CA GLY A 148 -8.18 32.91 -25.83
C GLY A 148 -8.75 32.06 -24.72
N VAL A 149 -8.72 30.74 -24.87
CA VAL A 149 -9.31 29.84 -23.89
C VAL A 149 -8.21 29.22 -23.04
N MET A 150 -8.15 29.55 -21.75
CA MET A 150 -7.26 28.90 -20.79
C MET A 150 -7.96 27.70 -20.17
N THR A 151 -7.35 26.51 -20.24
CA THR A 151 -7.87 25.27 -19.68
C THR A 151 -6.90 24.73 -18.65
N ILE A 152 -7.43 24.37 -17.48
CA ILE A 152 -6.65 23.75 -16.41
C ILE A 152 -7.06 22.31 -16.25
N HIS A 153 -6.07 21.42 -16.33
CA HIS A 153 -6.24 20.00 -16.10
C HIS A 153 -5.66 19.64 -14.75
N PHE A 154 -6.41 18.87 -13.97
CA PHE A 154 -5.94 18.27 -12.72
C PHE A 154 -5.87 16.75 -12.91
N GLU A 155 -4.77 16.15 -12.47
CA GLU A 155 -4.57 14.71 -12.60
C GLU A 155 -3.97 14.09 -11.34
N GLN A 156 -4.36 12.85 -11.06
CA GLN A 156 -3.89 12.05 -9.94
C GLN A 156 -3.67 10.61 -10.35
N SER A 157 -2.58 10.03 -9.86
CA SER A 157 -2.44 8.58 -9.83
C SER A 157 -3.47 7.92 -8.92
N LEU A 158 -3.77 6.64 -9.16
CA LEU A 158 -4.64 5.87 -8.27
C LEU A 158 -4.08 5.83 -6.84
N TRP A 159 -2.74 5.80 -6.68
CA TRP A 159 -2.11 5.87 -5.36
C TRP A 159 -2.43 7.18 -4.65
N GLU A 160 -2.31 8.30 -5.36
CA GLU A 160 -2.60 9.62 -4.81
C GLU A 160 -4.08 9.73 -4.39
N LYS A 161 -4.99 9.28 -5.27
CA LYS A 161 -6.43 9.32 -5.05
C LYS A 161 -6.92 8.45 -3.88
N TYR A 162 -6.42 7.22 -3.75
CA TYR A 162 -6.98 6.24 -2.81
C TYR A 162 -6.13 5.98 -1.57
N VAL A 163 -4.81 6.23 -1.63
CA VAL A 163 -3.90 5.91 -0.52
C VAL A 163 -3.34 7.18 0.11
N SER A 164 -2.83 8.12 -0.69
CA SER A 164 -2.19 9.33 -0.13
C SER A 164 -3.17 10.21 0.66
N CYS A 165 -4.44 10.24 0.23
CA CYS A 165 -5.51 11.01 0.86
C CYS A 165 -5.83 10.59 2.31
N ILE A 166 -5.44 9.37 2.72
CA ILE A 166 -5.59 8.88 4.10
C ILE A 166 -4.63 9.62 5.04
N PHE A 167 -3.44 9.92 4.55
CA PHE A 167 -2.36 10.51 5.35
C PHE A 167 -2.27 12.02 5.19
N TYR A 168 -2.72 12.56 4.05
CA TYR A 168 -2.55 13.96 3.67
C TYR A 168 -3.82 14.55 3.06
N PRO A 169 -4.74 15.06 3.88
CA PRO A 169 -5.85 15.89 3.42
C PRO A 169 -5.34 17.32 3.21
N TYR A 170 -4.67 17.58 2.08
CA TYR A 170 -4.28 18.95 1.74
C TYR A 170 -5.44 19.73 1.13
N ASP A 171 -5.59 20.97 1.60
CA ASP A 171 -6.28 22.02 0.90
C ASP A 171 -5.22 22.83 0.14
N ASN A 172 -5.27 22.85 -1.19
CA ASN A 172 -4.34 23.64 -1.99
C ASN A 172 -5.01 24.95 -2.40
N LEU A 173 -4.43 26.06 -1.94
CA LEU A 173 -4.77 27.40 -2.42
C LEU A 173 -3.96 27.66 -3.69
N HIS A 174 -4.66 27.95 -4.78
CA HIS A 174 -4.05 28.31 -6.05
C HIS A 174 -4.37 29.77 -6.37
N GLU A 175 -3.37 30.45 -6.91
CA GLU A 175 -3.47 31.81 -7.39
C GLU A 175 -3.44 31.74 -8.90
N ILE A 176 -4.51 32.19 -9.57
CA ILE A 176 -4.49 32.45 -11.01
C ILE A 176 -4.44 33.96 -11.21
N LEU A 177 -3.71 34.31 -12.27
CA LEU A 177 -3.54 35.62 -12.91
C LEU A 177 -4.83 36.45 -13.06
N LYS A 178 -4.61 37.69 -13.51
CA LYS A 178 -5.43 38.86 -13.21
C LYS A 178 -6.92 38.74 -13.57
N LYS A 179 -7.78 39.33 -12.72
CA LYS A 179 -9.24 39.34 -12.91
C LYS A 179 -9.66 40.01 -14.22
N ASP A 180 -8.86 40.94 -14.75
CA ASP A 180 -9.02 41.58 -16.05
C ASP A 180 -8.93 40.59 -17.23
N GLU A 181 -8.31 39.42 -17.02
CA GLU A 181 -8.11 38.37 -18.02
C GLU A 181 -9.07 37.17 -17.87
N ILE A 182 -9.96 37.14 -16.86
CA ILE A 182 -10.93 36.03 -16.67
C ILE A 182 -12.35 36.55 -16.92
N LYS A 183 -12.91 36.22 -18.09
CA LYS A 183 -14.24 36.68 -18.50
C LYS A 183 -15.37 35.73 -18.06
N GLU A 184 -15.23 34.41 -18.24
CA GLU A 184 -16.23 33.41 -17.84
C GLU A 184 -15.59 32.03 -17.56
N VAL A 185 -16.17 31.26 -16.63
CA VAL A 185 -15.72 29.91 -16.26
C VAL A 185 -16.73 28.87 -16.74
N TYR A 186 -16.24 27.89 -17.50
CA TYR A 186 -17.02 26.81 -18.10
C TYR A 186 -16.54 25.43 -17.63
N VAL A 187 -17.48 24.48 -17.55
CA VAL A 187 -17.22 23.09 -17.20
C VAL A 187 -17.65 22.23 -18.39
N ASP A 188 -16.73 21.42 -18.92
CA ASP A 188 -17.04 20.53 -20.05
C ASP A 188 -18.07 19.45 -19.65
N LYS A 189 -18.78 18.88 -20.63
CA LYS A 189 -19.88 17.93 -20.45
C LYS A 189 -19.50 16.63 -19.75
N ASP A 190 -18.23 16.23 -19.81
CA ASP A 190 -17.71 15.07 -19.10
C ASP A 190 -17.25 15.39 -17.66
N GLY A 191 -17.27 16.67 -17.31
CA GLY A 191 -16.85 17.19 -16.01
C GLY A 191 -15.35 17.19 -15.77
N THR A 192 -14.52 16.65 -16.68
CA THR A 192 -13.06 16.47 -16.47
C THR A 192 -12.22 17.69 -16.84
N THR A 193 -12.81 18.61 -17.60
CA THR A 193 -12.12 19.80 -18.11
C THR A 193 -12.77 21.06 -17.54
N THR A 194 -11.95 21.93 -16.95
CA THR A 194 -12.37 23.26 -16.51
C THR A 194 -11.76 24.29 -17.44
N THR A 195 -12.62 25.01 -18.15
CA THR A 195 -12.25 26.06 -19.07
C THR A 195 -12.45 27.41 -18.38
N ILE A 196 -11.40 28.22 -18.28
CA ILE A 196 -11.36 29.44 -17.45
C ILE A 196 -11.41 30.74 -18.29
N TRP A 197 -11.40 30.69 -19.63
CA TRP A 197 -11.46 31.94 -20.40
C TRP A 197 -12.07 31.82 -21.80
N GLU A 198 -12.59 32.93 -22.34
CA GLU A 198 -12.80 33.22 -23.76
C GLU A 198 -12.42 34.72 -23.95
N ALA A 199 -11.42 35.00 -24.77
CA ALA A 199 -10.91 36.36 -24.98
C ALA A 199 -11.56 37.04 -26.19
N PRO A 200 -11.88 38.34 -26.16
CA PRO A 200 -12.23 39.07 -27.37
C PRO A 200 -11.04 39.22 -28.32
N GLU A 201 -11.33 39.29 -29.61
CA GLU A 201 -10.37 39.20 -30.71
C GLU A 201 -9.23 40.25 -30.66
N GLU A 202 -9.47 41.41 -30.04
CA GLU A 202 -8.47 42.49 -29.93
C GLU A 202 -7.38 42.19 -28.89
N GLU A 203 -7.75 41.59 -27.74
CA GLU A 203 -6.81 41.21 -26.67
C GLU A 203 -5.94 40.02 -27.11
N GLN A 204 -6.51 39.10 -27.88
CA GLN A 204 -5.75 38.01 -28.52
C GLN A 204 -4.67 38.55 -29.46
N LYS A 205 -5.01 39.55 -30.29
CA LYS A 205 -4.08 40.17 -31.24
C LYS A 205 -2.97 40.94 -30.53
N ALA A 206 -3.27 41.63 -29.44
CA ALA A 206 -2.28 42.36 -28.64
C ALA A 206 -1.29 41.40 -27.96
N TYR A 207 -1.78 40.35 -27.30
CA TYR A 207 -0.92 39.39 -26.61
C TYR A 207 -0.03 38.59 -27.58
N LEU A 208 -0.55 38.22 -28.76
CA LEU A 208 0.20 37.55 -29.83
C LEU A 208 1.29 38.42 -30.48
N SER A 209 1.24 39.74 -30.27
CA SER A 209 2.21 40.68 -30.80
C SER A 209 3.44 40.89 -29.91
N GLU A 210 3.37 40.39 -28.67
CA GLU A 210 4.48 40.41 -27.72
C GLU A 210 5.32 39.12 -27.82
N GLU A 211 6.64 39.26 -27.78
CA GLU A 211 7.58 38.15 -27.91
C GLU A 211 7.77 37.47 -26.55
N HIS A 212 6.94 36.48 -26.24
CA HIS A 212 6.99 35.74 -24.97
C HIS A 212 7.96 34.56 -25.06
N THR A 213 9.04 34.58 -24.27
CA THR A 213 10.14 33.61 -24.36
C THR A 213 9.95 32.31 -23.58
N GLU A 214 8.89 32.13 -22.79
CA GLU A 214 8.67 30.89 -22.04
C GLU A 214 7.18 30.49 -22.00
N PRO A 215 6.85 29.18 -22.08
CA PRO A 215 5.52 28.72 -21.75
C PRO A 215 5.28 28.97 -20.26
N LEU A 216 4.26 29.76 -19.94
CA LEU A 216 3.81 29.97 -18.56
C LEU A 216 3.46 28.59 -17.96
N GLY A 217 4.19 28.23 -16.90
CA GLY A 217 4.10 26.94 -16.23
C GLY A 217 2.77 26.64 -15.56
#